data_AF-A0A0Q6BBY6-F1
#
_entry.id   AF-A0A0Q6BBY6-F1
#
_cell.length_a   1.000
_cell.length_b   1.000
_cell.length_c   1.000
_cell.angle_alpha   90.00
_cell.angle_beta   90.00
_cell.angle_gamma   90.00
#
_symmetry.space_group_name_H-M   'P 1'
#
loop_
_entity.id
_entity.type
_entity.pdbx_description
1 polymer ?
#
loop_
_entity_poly.entity_id
_entity_poly.type
_entity_poly.pdbx_seq_one_letter_code
_entity_poly.pdbx_strand_id
1 'polypeptide(L)'
;MGSQTNLEPEGPPRPAEMPMKRMAAVVLVAALAGCTSPYPNGTPIAGAEVGANPYRRGTPEFCDQYARQTAANDYETARDSEDSIGSNLISAQQARVRGDAAYRRCLAGRTG
;
A
#
# COMPACT_ATOMS: atom_id res chain seq x y z
N MET A 1 27.83 5.52 71.29
CA MET A 1 27.95 4.23 70.58
C MET A 1 26.60 3.87 70.00
N GLY A 2 26.57 3.52 68.70
CA GLY A 2 25.41 3.00 67.97
C GLY A 2 24.61 4.06 67.21
N SER A 3 24.28 3.94 65.93
CA SER A 3 24.86 3.28 64.75
C SER A 3 24.08 3.85 63.56
N GLN A 4 24.79 4.24 62.50
CA GLN A 4 24.21 4.59 61.20
C GLN A 4 23.78 3.30 60.48
N THR A 5 22.60 3.26 59.86
CA THR A 5 22.34 2.43 58.67
C THR A 5 21.28 3.10 57.78
N ASN A 6 21.80 3.87 56.82
CA ASN A 6 21.45 3.96 55.39
C ASN A 6 20.00 3.73 54.94
N LEU A 7 19.43 4.76 54.31
CA LEU A 7 18.35 4.63 53.33
C LEU A 7 18.90 3.96 52.06
N GLU A 8 18.32 2.83 51.66
CA GLU A 8 18.49 2.27 50.31
C GLU A 8 17.52 2.96 49.34
N PRO A 9 17.95 3.30 48.11
CA PRO A 9 17.06 3.85 47.09
C PRO A 9 16.20 2.75 46.47
N GLU A 10 14.89 2.99 46.41
CA GLU A 10 13.94 2.13 45.71
C GLU A 10 14.33 2.02 44.22
N GLY A 11 14.63 0.80 43.78
CA GLY A 11 14.96 0.51 42.38
C GLY A 11 13.78 0.80 41.44
N PRO A 12 14.06 1.05 40.15
CA PRO A 12 13.00 1.27 39.16
C PRO A 12 12.11 0.03 39.02
N PRO A 13 10.81 0.19 38.70
CA PRO A 13 9.90 -0.93 38.55
C PRO A 13 10.40 -1.88 37.45
N ARG A 14 10.42 -3.18 37.75
CA ARG A 14 10.75 -4.24 36.79
C ARG A 14 9.83 -4.12 35.56
N PRO A 15 10.35 -4.29 34.34
CA PRO A 15 9.52 -4.26 33.13
C PRO A 15 8.44 -5.33 33.28
N ALA A 16 7.19 -4.90 33.12
CA ALA A 16 6.02 -5.77 33.16
C ALA A 16 6.28 -6.99 32.26
N GLU A 17 6.30 -8.17 32.88
CA GLU A 17 6.42 -9.45 32.20
C GLU A 17 5.16 -9.63 31.34
N MET A 18 5.21 -9.16 30.10
CA MET A 18 4.19 -9.49 29.12
C MET A 18 4.30 -11.01 28.88
N PRO A 19 3.28 -11.80 29.27
CA PRO A 19 3.38 -13.25 29.19
C PRO A 19 3.64 -13.65 27.74
N MET A 20 4.68 -14.45 27.51
CA MET A 20 5.13 -14.97 26.21
C MET A 20 3.98 -15.48 25.32
N LYS A 21 2.89 -15.95 25.95
CA LYS A 21 1.65 -16.40 25.32
C LYS A 21 0.87 -15.28 24.60
N ARG A 22 0.93 -14.04 25.11
CA ARG A 22 0.36 -12.84 24.48
C ARG A 22 1.23 -12.34 23.32
N MET A 23 2.55 -12.41 23.44
CA MET A 23 3.48 -12.11 22.34
C MET A 23 3.27 -13.07 21.16
N ALA A 24 3.16 -14.37 21.42
CA ALA A 24 2.89 -15.38 20.39
C ALA A 24 1.55 -15.14 19.67
N ALA A 25 0.51 -14.72 20.41
CA ALA A 25 -0.79 -14.40 19.82
C ALA A 25 -0.73 -13.18 18.90
N VAL A 26 0.01 -12.13 19.27
CA VAL A 26 0.19 -10.93 18.44
C VAL A 26 0.97 -11.25 17.15
N VAL A 27 2.03 -12.05 17.24
CA VAL A 27 2.81 -12.47 16.07
C VAL A 27 1.98 -13.35 15.12
N LEU A 28 1.16 -14.26 15.66
CA LEU A 28 0.28 -15.11 14.84
C LEU A 28 -0.80 -14.30 14.11
N VAL A 29 -1.41 -13.33 14.78
CA VAL A 29 -2.43 -12.44 14.16
C VAL A 29 -1.79 -11.51 13.12
N ALA A 30 -0.57 -11.00 13.38
CA ALA A 30 0.16 -10.19 12.40
C ALA A 30 0.55 -10.98 11.14
N ALA A 31 0.90 -12.27 11.30
CA ALA A 31 1.24 -13.14 10.17
C ALA A 31 0.04 -13.41 9.24
N LEU A 32 -1.20 -13.37 9.76
CA LEU A 32 -2.42 -13.56 8.96
C LEU A 32 -2.88 -12.29 8.24
N ALA A 33 -2.41 -11.10 8.64
CA ALA A 33 -2.79 -9.83 8.02
C ALA A 33 -2.05 -9.52 6.70
N GLY A 34 -1.05 -10.32 6.33
CA GLY A 34 -0.21 -10.08 5.13
C GLY A 34 -0.77 -10.62 3.81
N CYS A 35 -1.87 -11.38 3.81
CA CYS A 35 -2.34 -12.07 2.60
C CYS A 35 -3.44 -11.35 1.81
N THR A 36 -3.92 -10.18 2.25
CA THR A 36 -4.98 -9.44 1.56
C THR A 36 -4.44 -8.09 1.09
N SER A 37 -3.81 -8.05 -0.09
CA SER A 37 -3.57 -6.77 -0.76
C SER A 37 -4.93 -6.15 -1.10
N PRO A 38 -5.24 -4.90 -0.68
CA PRO A 38 -6.47 -4.23 -1.10
C PRO A 38 -6.49 -3.95 -2.60
N TYR A 39 -5.36 -4.15 -3.28
CA TYR A 39 -5.20 -3.97 -4.70
C TYR A 39 -4.85 -5.31 -5.38
N PRO A 40 -5.71 -5.84 -6.26
CA PRO A 40 -5.59 -7.19 -6.82
C PRO A 40 -4.31 -7.42 -7.64
N ASN A 41 -3.66 -6.35 -8.10
CA ASN A 41 -2.44 -6.34 -8.91
C ASN A 41 -1.28 -5.57 -8.25
N GLY A 42 -1.37 -5.25 -6.96
CA GLY A 42 -0.28 -4.55 -6.25
C GLY A 42 -0.09 -3.08 -6.65
N THR A 43 -1.01 -2.51 -7.44
CA THR A 43 -1.05 -1.08 -7.77
C THR A 43 -2.15 -0.34 -7.00
N PRO A 44 -1.91 0.87 -6.47
CA PRO A 44 -2.92 1.65 -5.74
C PRO A 44 -4.06 2.20 -6.63
N ILE A 45 -4.10 1.81 -7.91
CA ILE A 45 -5.13 2.22 -8.87
C ILE A 45 -6.35 1.29 -8.75
N ALA A 46 -7.38 1.78 -8.07
CA ALA A 46 -8.62 1.04 -7.85
C ALA A 46 -9.37 0.75 -9.17
N GLY A 47 -9.91 -0.46 -9.29
CA GLY A 47 -10.71 -0.88 -10.44
C GLY A 47 -9.90 -1.14 -11.71
N ALA A 48 -8.57 -1.09 -11.67
CA ALA A 48 -7.75 -1.61 -12.75
C ALA A 48 -7.94 -3.13 -12.84
N GLU A 49 -8.48 -3.60 -13.96
CA GLU A 49 -8.67 -5.02 -14.20
C GLU A 49 -7.44 -5.61 -14.88
N VAL A 50 -7.04 -6.80 -14.45
CA VAL A 50 -6.00 -7.59 -15.12
C VAL A 50 -6.67 -8.35 -16.26
N GLY A 51 -6.32 -8.02 -17.50
CA GLY A 51 -6.80 -8.71 -18.70
C GLY A 51 -7.30 -7.75 -19.77
N ALA A 52 -7.99 -8.32 -20.77
CA ALA A 52 -8.56 -7.52 -21.85
C ALA A 52 -9.73 -6.66 -21.34
N ASN A 53 -9.78 -5.40 -21.77
CA ASN A 53 -10.90 -4.50 -21.48
C ASN A 53 -12.22 -5.10 -21.99
N PRO A 54 -13.20 -5.41 -21.12
CA PRO A 54 -14.42 -6.12 -21.49
C PRO A 54 -15.46 -5.22 -22.18
N TYR A 55 -15.29 -3.89 -22.10
CA TYR A 55 -16.23 -2.94 -22.66
C TYR A 55 -16.06 -2.79 -24.17
N ARG A 56 -17.14 -2.34 -24.83
CA ARG A 56 -17.12 -2.10 -26.28
C ARG A 56 -16.23 -0.90 -26.60
N ARG A 57 -15.32 -1.06 -27.57
CA ARG A 57 -14.48 0.06 -28.07
C ARG A 57 -15.33 1.26 -28.48
N GLY A 58 -14.85 2.45 -28.12
CA GLY A 58 -15.49 3.72 -28.43
C GLY A 58 -16.59 4.15 -27.46
N THR A 59 -16.88 3.37 -26.41
CA THR A 59 -17.79 3.82 -25.35
C THR A 59 -17.02 4.49 -24.20
N PRO A 60 -17.67 5.35 -23.41
CA PRO A 60 -17.06 5.96 -22.23
C PRO A 60 -16.53 4.94 -21.22
N GLU A 61 -17.22 3.80 -21.05
CA GLU A 61 -16.82 2.73 -20.12
C GLU A 61 -15.53 2.05 -20.58
N PHE A 62 -15.38 1.85 -21.89
CA PHE A 62 -14.11 1.37 -22.45
C PHE A 62 -12.99 2.35 -22.16
N CYS A 63 -13.20 3.65 -22.37
CA CYS A 63 -12.19 4.66 -22.09
C CYS A 63 -11.84 4.74 -20.61
N ASP A 64 -12.82 4.58 -19.72
CA ASP A 64 -12.62 4.56 -18.27
C ASP A 64 -11.75 3.36 -17.84
N GLN A 65 -12.05 2.15 -18.32
CA GLN A 65 -11.18 1.00 -18.06
C GLN A 65 -9.78 1.17 -18.69
N TYR A 66 -9.72 1.69 -19.92
CA TYR A 66 -8.44 1.94 -20.59
C TYR A 66 -7.57 2.92 -19.78
N ALA A 67 -8.17 3.96 -19.19
CA ALA A 67 -7.48 4.91 -18.34
C ALA A 67 -6.96 4.26 -17.05
N ARG A 68 -7.77 3.43 -16.39
CA ARG A 68 -7.38 2.67 -15.19
C ARG A 68 -6.23 1.71 -15.47
N GLN A 69 -6.30 0.95 -16.55
CA GLN A 69 -5.23 0.03 -16.97
C GLN A 69 -3.96 0.78 -17.36
N THR A 70 -4.07 1.93 -18.05
CA THR A 70 -2.91 2.77 -18.37
C THR A 70 -2.23 3.25 -17.09
N ALA A 71 -2.98 3.78 -16.13
CA ALA A 71 -2.44 4.22 -14.85
C ALA A 71 -1.81 3.05 -14.06
N ALA A 72 -2.45 1.88 -14.03
CA ALA A 72 -1.91 0.70 -13.37
C ALA A 72 -0.54 0.29 -13.96
N ASN A 73 -0.46 0.19 -15.29
CA ASN A 73 0.77 -0.19 -15.99
C ASN A 73 1.87 0.86 -15.83
N ASP A 74 1.53 2.15 -15.87
CA ASP A 74 2.47 3.24 -15.62
C ASP A 74 3.03 3.18 -14.20
N TYR A 75 2.18 2.93 -13.20
CA TYR A 75 2.61 2.78 -11.81
C TYR A 75 3.56 1.58 -11.64
N GLU A 76 3.21 0.44 -12.22
CA GLU A 76 4.04 -0.77 -12.17
C GLU A 76 5.39 -0.56 -12.86
N THR A 77 5.42 0.17 -13.98
CA THR A 77 6.66 0.48 -14.70
C THR A 77 7.54 1.48 -13.94
N ALA A 78 6.94 2.44 -13.24
CA ALA A 78 7.65 3.50 -12.54
C ALA A 78 8.12 3.10 -11.13
N ARG A 79 7.76 1.91 -10.65
CA ARG A 79 8.08 1.46 -9.30
C ARG A 79 9.17 0.39 -9.34
N ASP A 80 10.29 0.67 -8.70
CA ASP A 80 11.30 -0.33 -8.41
C ASP A 80 11.07 -0.95 -7.02
N SER A 81 11.55 -2.19 -6.81
CA SER A 81 11.40 -2.88 -5.51
C SER A 81 12.12 -2.19 -4.35
N GLU A 82 13.02 -1.25 -4.64
CA GLU A 82 13.79 -0.47 -3.67
C GLU A 82 13.18 0.90 -3.35
N ASP A 83 12.03 1.24 -3.95
CA ASP A 83 11.41 2.55 -3.78
C ASP A 83 10.82 2.80 -2.39
N SER A 84 11.21 3.95 -1.83
CA SER A 84 10.68 4.47 -0.57
C SER A 84 9.16 4.76 -0.64
N ILE A 85 8.50 4.80 0.53
CA ILE A 85 7.07 5.18 0.62
C ILE A 85 6.78 6.51 -0.11
N GLY A 86 7.70 7.48 -0.05
CA GLY A 86 7.55 8.78 -0.72
C GLY A 86 7.55 8.69 -2.25
N SER A 87 8.47 7.92 -2.84
CA SER A 87 8.52 7.73 -4.30
C SER A 87 7.29 6.98 -4.81
N ASN A 88 6.81 5.98 -4.07
CA ASN A 88 5.58 5.26 -4.40
C ASN A 88 4.35 6.18 -4.52
N LEU A 89 4.20 7.16 -3.62
CA LEU A 89 3.09 8.12 -3.68
C LEU A 89 3.18 9.04 -4.90
N ILE A 90 4.39 9.49 -5.23
CA ILE A 90 4.63 10.34 -6.41
C ILE A 90 4.32 9.56 -7.69
N SER A 91 4.83 8.33 -7.82
CA SER A 91 4.57 7.45 -8.96
C SER A 91 3.07 7.17 -9.10
N ALA A 92 2.35 6.94 -7.99
CA ALA A 92 0.90 6.75 -8.01
C ALA A 92 0.15 7.98 -8.53
N GLN A 93 0.56 9.19 -8.11
CA GLN A 93 -0.06 10.41 -8.59
C GLN A 93 0.22 10.65 -10.08
N GLN A 94 1.47 10.45 -10.51
CA GLN A 94 1.84 10.59 -11.93
C GLN A 94 1.08 9.61 -12.82
N ALA A 95 0.96 8.35 -12.38
CA ALA A 95 0.17 7.32 -13.05
C ALA A 95 -1.30 7.75 -13.24
N ARG A 96 -1.95 8.32 -12.21
CA ARG A 96 -3.32 8.83 -12.31
C ARG A 96 -3.45 9.93 -13.38
N VAL A 97 -2.53 10.89 -13.38
CA VAL A 97 -2.51 11.99 -14.36
C VAL A 97 -2.36 11.44 -15.79
N ARG A 98 -1.51 10.42 -15.99
CA ARG A 98 -1.36 9.75 -17.29
C ARG A 98 -2.62 8.97 -17.68
N GLY A 99 -3.27 8.31 -16.73
CA GLY A 99 -4.59 7.69 -16.92
C GLY A 99 -5.64 8.69 -17.41
N ASP A 100 -5.75 9.86 -16.77
CA ASP A 100 -6.69 10.92 -17.17
C ASP A 100 -6.38 11.47 -18.57
N ALA A 101 -5.11 11.57 -18.93
CA ALA A 101 -4.70 11.92 -20.28
C ALA A 101 -5.08 10.81 -21.28
N ALA A 102 -4.93 9.54 -20.92
CA ALA A 102 -5.35 8.40 -21.73
C ALA A 102 -6.87 8.36 -21.92
N TYR A 103 -7.66 8.66 -20.89
CA TYR A 103 -9.12 8.80 -20.98
C TYR A 103 -9.51 9.83 -22.04
N ARG A 104 -8.94 11.04 -21.95
CA ARG A 104 -9.22 12.14 -22.90
C ARG A 104 -8.80 11.79 -24.33
N ARG A 105 -7.65 11.11 -24.49
CA ARG A 105 -7.22 10.63 -25.81
C ARG A 105 -8.17 9.57 -26.36
N CYS A 106 -8.63 8.64 -25.52
CA CYS A 106 -9.57 7.60 -25.90
C CYS A 106 -10.92 8.16 -26.37
N LEU A 107 -11.49 9.12 -25.64
CA LEU A 107 -12.72 9.81 -26.07
C LEU A 107 -12.53 10.56 -27.40
N ALA A 108 -11.33 11.05 -27.67
CA ALA A 108 -10.97 11.67 -28.94
C ALA A 108 -10.63 10.64 -30.06
N GLY A 109 -10.83 9.34 -29.82
CA GLY A 109 -10.54 8.28 -30.79
C GLY A 109 -9.05 7.97 -30.97
N ARG A 110 -8.18 8.37 -30.03
CA ARG A 110 -6.71 8.23 -30.11
C ARG A 110 -6.19 7.23 -29.07
N THR A 111 -6.50 5.95 -29.21
CA THR A 111 -6.08 4.88 -28.29
C THR A 111 -4.79 4.17 -28.74
N GLY A 112 -3.82 4.92 -29.27
CA GLY A 112 -2.54 4.41 -29.78
C GLY A 112 -1.35 5.06 -29.09
#